data_AF-A0A7W0RG73-F1
#
_entry.id   AF-A0A7W0RG73-F1
#
_cell.length_a   1.000
_cell.length_b   1.000
_cell.length_c   1.000
_cell.angle_alpha   90.00
_cell.angle_beta   90.00
_cell.angle_gamma   90.00
#
_symmetry.space_group_name_H-M   'P 1'
#
loop_
_entity.id
_entity.type
_entity.pdbx_description
1 polymer ?
#
loop_
_entity_poly.entity_id
_entity_poly.type
_entity_poly.pdbx_seq_one_letter_code
_entity_poly.pdbx_strand_id
1 'polypeptide(L)'
;MGSLVRICALTATALVALSFAFFAIDQLSEGSENQVRDLRDDNSRAVSQAAIDQPAPDSAVERIREAQHSSVREYVDDADDILLSPFTGLVDTDRVWGQRLLPGLLALLVYGLGGTILANSLPRPNRKVGDWRESTG
;
A
#
# COMPACT_ATOMS: atom_id res chain seq x y z
N MET A 1 -0.12 -2.58 -24.65
CA MET A 1 -0.96 -1.83 -23.68
C MET A 1 -1.43 -2.73 -22.54
N GLY A 2 -2.16 -3.83 -22.80
CA GLY A 2 -2.65 -4.73 -21.73
C GLY A 2 -1.60 -5.22 -20.73
N SER A 3 -0.40 -5.58 -21.18
CA SER A 3 0.69 -6.01 -20.28
C SER A 3 1.20 -4.89 -19.37
N LEU A 4 1.23 -3.64 -19.83
CA LEU A 4 1.67 -2.51 -19.01
C LEU A 4 0.63 -2.21 -17.92
N VAL A 5 -0.65 -2.16 -18.29
CA VAL A 5 -1.75 -1.99 -17.31
C VAL A 5 -1.72 -3.09 -16.27
N ARG A 6 -1.45 -4.33 -16.68
CA ARG A 6 -1.34 -5.46 -15.76
C ARG A 6 -0.16 -5.32 -14.80
N ILE A 7 1.00 -4.88 -15.28
CA ILE A 7 2.17 -4.63 -14.43
C ILE A 7 1.85 -3.52 -13.42
N CYS A 8 1.30 -2.38 -13.88
CA CYS A 8 0.92 -1.29 -12.98
C CYS A 8 -0.10 -1.73 -11.92
N ALA A 9 -1.14 -2.47 -12.33
CA ALA A 9 -2.15 -3.01 -11.42
C ALA A 9 -1.55 -3.95 -10.36
N LEU A 10 -0.67 -4.86 -10.78
CA LEU A 10 0.03 -5.77 -9.87
C LEU A 10 0.96 -5.02 -8.92
N THR A 11 1.72 -4.05 -9.41
CA THR A 11 2.62 -3.24 -8.58
C THR A 11 1.85 -2.43 -7.55
N ALA A 12 0.77 -1.75 -7.95
CA ALA A 12 -0.08 -1.00 -7.01
C ALA A 12 -0.69 -1.93 -5.94
N THR A 13 -1.21 -3.09 -6.36
CA THR A 13 -1.77 -4.09 -5.43
C THR A 13 -0.72 -4.59 -4.45
N ALA A 14 0.50 -4.86 -4.93
CA ALA A 14 1.60 -5.33 -4.09
C ALA A 14 2.05 -4.28 -3.07
N LEU A 15 2.14 -3.02 -3.46
CA LEU A 15 2.51 -1.91 -2.56
C LEU A 15 1.47 -1.75 -1.45
N VAL A 16 0.19 -1.70 -1.79
CA VAL A 16 -0.90 -1.59 -0.81
C VAL A 16 -0.89 -2.76 0.17
N ALA A 17 -0.75 -3.98 -0.33
CA ALA A 17 -0.70 -5.17 0.52
C ALA A 17 0.53 -5.19 1.44
N LEU A 18 1.69 -4.74 0.93
CA LEU A 18 2.94 -4.73 1.68
C LEU A 18 2.94 -3.64 2.78
N SER A 19 2.51 -2.42 2.47
CA SER A 19 2.39 -1.35 3.47
C SER A 19 1.40 -1.75 4.57
N PHE A 20 0.24 -2.31 4.21
CA PHE A 20 -0.71 -2.81 5.21
C PHE A 20 -0.12 -3.92 6.10
N ALA A 21 0.72 -4.80 5.55
CA ALA A 21 1.40 -5.81 6.34
C ALA A 21 2.38 -5.19 7.35
N PHE A 22 3.14 -4.16 6.96
CA PHE A 22 4.01 -3.43 7.88
C PHE A 22 3.23 -2.73 8.99
N PHE A 23 2.16 -2.00 8.63
CA PHE A 23 1.25 -1.40 9.59
C PHE A 23 0.71 -2.43 10.61
N ALA A 24 0.25 -3.59 10.13
CA ALA A 24 -0.28 -4.63 11.01
C ALA A 24 0.79 -5.15 11.99
N ILE A 25 2.03 -5.31 11.53
CA ILE A 25 3.17 -5.73 12.38
C ILE A 25 3.46 -4.69 13.46
N ASP A 26 3.42 -3.41 13.11
CA ASP A 26 3.68 -2.32 14.05
C ASP A 26 2.61 -2.23 15.13
N GLN A 27 1.33 -2.29 14.74
CA GLN A 27 0.22 -2.29 15.71
C GLN A 27 0.28 -3.47 16.68
N LEU A 28 0.73 -4.64 16.21
CA LEU A 28 0.91 -5.81 17.05
C LEU A 28 2.12 -5.66 17.97
N SER A 29 3.20 -5.04 17.49
CA SER A 29 4.43 -4.84 18.26
C SER A 29 4.21 -3.80 19.37
N GLU A 30 3.53 -2.69 19.07
CA GLU A 30 3.15 -1.66 20.04
C GLU A 30 2.32 -2.26 21.18
N GLY A 31 1.36 -3.14 20.87
CA GLY A 31 0.56 -3.84 21.87
C GLY A 31 1.41 -4.70 22.81
N SER A 32 2.42 -5.38 22.27
CA SER A 32 3.34 -6.20 23.06
C SER A 32 4.27 -5.36 23.93
N GLU A 33 4.82 -4.27 23.40
CA GLU A 33 5.73 -3.37 24.12
C GLU A 33 5.03 -2.66 25.27
N ASN A 34 3.79 -2.22 25.06
CA ASN A 34 2.98 -1.59 26.12
C ASN A 34 2.73 -2.55 27.29
N GLN A 35 2.45 -3.84 27.00
CA GLN A 35 2.27 -4.84 28.05
C GLN A 35 3.56 -5.07 28.86
N VAL A 36 4.72 -5.08 28.20
CA VAL A 36 6.03 -5.20 28.89
C VAL A 36 6.33 -3.95 29.71
N ARG A 37 5.94 -2.77 29.23
CA ARG A 37 6.13 -1.49 29.92
C ARG A 37 5.29 -1.39 31.20
N ASP A 38 4.02 -1.80 31.13
CA ASP A 38 3.11 -1.88 32.28
C ASP A 38 3.65 -2.83 33.36
N LEU A 39 4.24 -3.96 32.96
CA LEU A 39 4.89 -4.90 33.90
C LEU A 39 6.16 -4.34 34.54
N ARG A 40 6.81 -3.36 33.90
CA ARG A 40 8.05 -2.72 34.38
C ARG A 40 7.83 -1.39 35.11
N ASP A 41 6.58 -0.93 35.21
CA ASP A 41 6.20 0.37 35.79
C ASP A 41 6.97 1.56 35.18
N ASP A 42 7.25 1.47 33.88
CA ASP A 42 7.98 2.50 33.14
C ASP A 42 7.00 3.54 32.57
N ASN A 43 7.01 4.75 33.15
CA ASN A 43 6.11 5.85 32.80
C ASN A 43 6.57 6.70 31.59
N SER A 44 7.57 6.25 30.82
CA SER A 44 7.98 6.95 29.60
C SER A 44 6.89 6.84 28.51
N ARG A 45 6.24 7.97 28.17
CA ARG A 45 5.26 8.03 27.06
C ARG A 45 5.99 7.97 25.72
N ALA A 46 6.02 6.78 25.10
CA ALA A 46 6.38 6.64 23.71
C ALA A 46 5.28 7.25 22.81
N VAL A 47 5.66 7.73 21.62
CA VAL A 47 4.69 8.10 20.57
C VAL A 47 4.00 6.82 20.13
N SER A 48 2.67 6.85 20.01
CA SER A 48 1.89 5.68 19.58
C SER A 48 2.09 5.42 18.09
N GLN A 49 2.30 4.16 17.69
CA GLN A 49 2.39 3.78 16.27
C GLN A 49 1.11 4.14 15.53
N ALA A 50 -0.04 3.93 16.17
CA ALA A 50 -1.34 4.32 15.62
C ALA A 50 -1.45 5.81 15.28
N ALA A 51 -0.66 6.68 15.91
CA ALA A 51 -0.67 8.12 15.65
C ALA A 51 0.21 8.53 14.46
N ILE A 52 1.18 7.70 14.06
CA ILE A 52 2.09 7.99 12.95
C ILE A 52 1.79 7.15 11.71
N ASP A 53 1.24 5.96 11.88
CA ASP A 53 0.75 5.11 10.81
C ASP A 53 -0.68 5.50 10.42
N GLN A 54 -0.90 6.76 10.02
CA GLN A 54 -2.17 7.24 9.45
C GLN A 54 -2.06 7.42 7.92
N PRO A 55 -3.13 7.17 7.13
CA PRO A 55 -3.03 7.09 5.67
C PRO A 55 -2.95 8.50 5.10
N ALA A 56 -2.01 8.72 4.17
CA ALA A 56 -1.72 10.04 3.64
C ALA A 56 -1.54 11.08 4.76
N PRO A 57 -0.53 10.91 5.64
CA PRO A 57 -0.31 11.77 6.78
C PRO A 57 0.05 13.21 6.38
N ASP A 58 -0.07 14.13 7.33
CA ASP A 58 0.48 15.47 7.16
C ASP A 58 2.02 15.51 7.30
N SER A 59 2.63 16.62 6.88
CA SER A 59 4.08 16.79 6.92
C SER A 59 4.72 16.74 8.33
N ALA A 60 3.94 16.96 9.40
CA ALA A 60 4.46 16.90 10.75
C ALA A 60 4.56 15.45 11.23
N VAL A 61 3.53 14.65 10.95
CA VAL A 61 3.49 13.21 11.24
C VAL A 61 4.49 12.47 10.37
N GLU A 62 4.62 12.84 9.09
CA GLU A 62 5.56 12.23 8.15
C GLU A 62 6.99 12.21 8.69
N ARG A 63 7.49 13.36 9.16
CA ARG A 63 8.85 13.46 9.72
C ARG A 63 9.09 12.56 10.93
N ILE A 64 8.04 12.26 11.70
CA ILE A 64 8.15 11.37 12.86
C ILE A 64 8.21 9.92 12.38
N ARG A 65 7.39 9.57 11.38
CA ARG A 65 7.36 8.25 10.75
C ARG A 65 8.70 7.91 10.08
N GLU A 66 9.22 8.82 9.26
CA GLU A 66 10.52 8.69 8.58
C GLU A 66 11.67 8.45 9.56
N ALA A 67 11.59 9.01 10.77
CA ALA A 67 12.62 8.84 11.80
C ALA A 67 12.61 7.45 12.46
N GLN A 68 11.49 6.72 12.35
CA GLN A 68 11.30 5.39 12.93
C GLN A 68 11.43 4.27 11.90
N HIS A 69 11.11 4.54 10.65
CA HIS A 69 11.10 3.53 9.59
C HIS A 69 12.42 3.48 8.82
N SER A 70 12.73 2.29 8.28
CA SER A 70 13.85 2.14 7.35
C SER A 70 13.52 2.80 6.01
N SER A 71 14.52 3.26 5.26
CA SER A 71 14.30 3.91 3.96
C SER A 71 13.55 3.05 2.94
N VAL A 72 13.67 1.72 3.01
CA VAL A 72 12.92 0.81 2.11
C VAL A 72 11.44 0.78 2.49
N ARG A 73 11.15 0.78 3.79
CA ARG A 73 9.77 0.82 4.30
C ARG A 73 9.12 2.15 3.94
N GLU A 74 9.84 3.26 4.12
CA GLU A 74 9.31 4.59 3.80
C GLU A 74 8.91 4.70 2.33
N TYR A 75 9.74 4.20 1.41
CA TYR A 75 9.38 4.19 -0.01
C TYR A 75 8.08 3.41 -0.31
N VAL A 76 7.81 2.34 0.44
CA VAL A 76 6.58 1.56 0.30
C VAL A 76 5.39 2.33 0.88
N ASP A 77 5.56 2.96 2.03
CA ASP A 77 4.51 3.72 2.73
C ASP A 77 4.16 5.00 1.96
N ASP A 78 5.14 5.75 1.43
CA ASP A 78 4.93 6.89 0.52
C ASP A 78 4.13 6.52 -0.72
N ALA A 79 4.48 5.39 -1.34
CA ALA A 79 3.79 4.93 -2.52
C ALA A 79 2.35 4.48 -2.20
N ASP A 80 2.15 3.84 -1.05
CA ASP A 80 0.83 3.50 -0.53
C ASP A 80 0.00 4.77 -0.27
N ASP A 81 0.55 5.79 0.38
CA ASP A 81 -0.14 7.04 0.69
C ASP A 81 -0.66 7.74 -0.57
N ILE A 82 0.12 7.74 -1.66
CA ILE A 82 -0.32 8.24 -2.97
C ILE A 82 -1.47 7.38 -3.53
N LEU A 83 -1.37 6.05 -3.42
CA LEU A 83 -2.39 5.12 -3.91
C LEU A 83 -3.69 5.17 -3.09
N LEU A 84 -3.60 5.48 -1.80
CA LEU A 84 -4.75 5.56 -0.89
C LEU A 84 -5.40 6.93 -0.88
N SER A 85 -4.67 8.01 -1.19
CA SER A 85 -5.16 9.39 -1.22
C SER A 85 -6.57 9.59 -1.82
N PRO A 86 -6.96 9.01 -2.97
CA PRO A 86 -8.31 9.20 -3.50
C PRO A 86 -9.43 8.52 -2.68
N PHE A 87 -9.08 7.59 -1.79
CA PHE A 87 -10.04 6.82 -0.99
C PHE A 87 -10.10 7.28 0.47
N THR A 88 -9.09 8.00 0.97
CA THR A 88 -9.07 8.46 2.37
C THR A 88 -10.24 9.39 2.69
N GLY A 89 -10.63 10.26 1.76
CA GLY A 89 -11.80 11.14 1.91
C GLY A 89 -13.16 10.42 1.89
N LEU A 90 -13.21 9.12 1.59
CA LEU A 90 -14.45 8.32 1.58
C LEU A 90 -14.72 7.63 2.92
N VAL A 91 -13.77 7.68 3.85
CA VAL A 91 -13.80 6.95 5.11
C VAL A 91 -13.73 7.94 6.26
N ASP A 92 -14.77 7.95 7.09
CA ASP A 92 -14.84 8.78 8.30
C ASP A 92 -14.77 7.87 9.53
N THR A 93 -13.59 7.71 10.10
CA THR A 93 -13.36 6.90 11.30
C THR A 93 -12.15 7.38 12.09
N ASP A 94 -12.29 7.40 13.42
CA ASP A 94 -11.22 7.79 14.34
C ASP A 94 -10.28 6.63 14.69
N ARG A 95 -10.57 5.41 14.21
CA ARG A 95 -9.76 4.23 14.50
C ARG A 95 -8.75 4.00 13.39
N VAL A 96 -7.46 3.96 13.73
CA VAL A 96 -6.36 3.75 12.77
C VAL A 96 -6.59 2.52 11.87
N TRP A 97 -7.11 1.42 12.42
CA TRP A 97 -7.45 0.22 11.65
C TRP A 97 -8.50 0.50 10.58
N GLY A 98 -9.52 1.29 10.88
CA GLY A 98 -10.53 1.67 9.89
C GLY A 98 -9.95 2.60 8.83
N GLN A 99 -9.12 3.56 9.25
CA GLN A 99 -8.42 4.47 8.35
C GLN A 99 -7.50 3.72 7.38
N ARG A 100 -6.90 2.59 7.78
CA ARG A 100 -6.00 1.83 6.91
C ARG A 100 -6.68 0.72 6.12
N LEU A 101 -7.56 -0.03 6.76
CA LEU A 101 -8.23 -1.18 6.15
C LEU A 101 -9.27 -0.76 5.11
N LEU A 102 -10.06 0.28 5.35
CA LEU A 102 -11.14 0.65 4.42
C LEU A 102 -10.58 1.25 3.11
N PRO A 103 -9.71 2.29 3.13
CA PRO A 103 -9.06 2.76 1.91
C PRO A 103 -8.22 1.67 1.23
N GLY A 104 -7.50 0.85 2.00
CA GLY A 104 -6.74 -0.28 1.47
C GLY A 104 -7.60 -1.29 0.71
N LEU A 105 -8.75 -1.68 1.25
CA LEU A 105 -9.69 -2.57 0.57
C LEU A 105 -10.25 -1.93 -0.71
N LEU A 106 -10.58 -0.64 -0.70
CA LEU A 106 -11.03 0.09 -1.87
C LEU A 106 -9.93 0.12 -2.96
N ALA A 107 -8.69 0.41 -2.57
CA ALA A 107 -7.55 0.41 -3.46
C ALA A 107 -7.29 -0.98 -4.07
N LEU A 108 -7.34 -2.05 -3.27
CA LEU A 108 -7.21 -3.43 -3.76
C LEU A 108 -8.34 -3.80 -4.74
N LEU A 109 -9.56 -3.34 -4.49
CA LEU A 109 -10.69 -3.57 -5.40
C LEU A 109 -10.49 -2.82 -6.72
N VAL A 110 -10.08 -1.55 -6.68
CA VAL A 110 -9.91 -0.73 -7.87
C VAL A 110 -8.67 -1.14 -8.67
N TYR A 111 -7.51 -1.22 -8.03
CA TYR A 111 -6.24 -1.50 -8.71
C TYR A 111 -6.02 -3.00 -8.95
N GLY A 112 -6.45 -3.86 -8.03
CA GLY A 112 -6.33 -5.30 -8.19
C GLY A 112 -7.39 -5.86 -9.15
N LEU A 113 -8.65 -5.85 -8.71
CA LEU A 113 -9.74 -6.42 -9.51
C LEU A 113 -10.04 -5.56 -10.74
N GLY A 114 -10.29 -4.27 -10.55
CA GLY A 114 -10.57 -3.34 -11.64
C GLY A 114 -9.44 -3.25 -12.66
N GLY A 115 -8.19 -3.14 -12.19
CA GLY A 115 -7.00 -3.11 -13.05
C GLY A 115 -6.82 -4.39 -13.88
N THR A 116 -7.10 -5.56 -13.29
CA THR A 116 -7.05 -6.85 -14.00
C THR A 116 -8.13 -6.96 -15.08
N ILE A 117 -9.36 -6.56 -14.76
CA ILE A 117 -10.46 -6.53 -15.73
C ILE A 117 -10.10 -5.60 -16.89
N LEU A 118 -9.66 -4.37 -16.59
CA LEU A 118 -9.26 -3.39 -17.61
C LEU A 118 -8.13 -3.89 -18.50
N ALA A 119 -7.09 -4.50 -17.91
CA ALA A 119 -5.98 -5.06 -18.66
C ALA A 119 -6.42 -6.15 -19.64
N ASN A 120 -7.42 -6.97 -19.26
CA ASN A 120 -7.94 -8.03 -20.09
C ASN A 120 -8.89 -7.52 -21.19
N SER A 121 -9.54 -6.38 -20.99
CA SER A 121 -10.40 -5.73 -21.99
C SER A 121 -9.63 -5.04 -23.12
N LEU A 122 -8.32 -4.80 -22.96
CA LEU A 122 -7.51 -4.12 -23.98
C LEU A 122 -7.14 -5.05 -25.16
N PRO A 123 -7.23 -4.57 -26.42
CA PRO A 123 -6.86 -5.34 -27.60
C PRO A 123 -5.42 -5.87 -27.51
N ARG A 124 -5.25 -7.15 -27.83
CA ARG A 124 -3.92 -7.76 -27.94
C ARG A 124 -3.33 -7.37 -29.30
N PRO A 125 -2.08 -6.87 -29.37
CA PRO A 125 -1.44 -6.62 -30.64
C PRO A 125 -1.36 -7.94 -31.40
N ASN A 126 -1.95 -7.98 -32.59
CA ASN A 126 -1.96 -9.15 -33.43
C ASN A 126 -0.52 -9.38 -33.90
N ARG A 127 0.21 -10.28 -33.23
CA ARG A 127 1.52 -10.70 -33.71
C ARG A 127 1.27 -11.44 -35.02
N LYS A 128 1.44 -10.75 -36.14
CA LYS A 128 1.63 -11.40 -37.43
C LYS A 128 2.89 -12.24 -37.27
N VAL A 129 2.72 -13.54 -37.05
CA VAL A 129 3.81 -14.50 -37.19
C VAL A 129 4.18 -14.41 -38.66
N GLY A 130 5.27 -13.70 -38.96
CA GLY A 130 5.79 -13.65 -40.32
C GLY A 130 6.10 -15.09 -40.72
N ASP A 131 5.39 -15.59 -41.73
CA ASP A 131 5.68 -16.90 -42.28
C ASP A 131 7.07 -16.80 -42.92
N TRP A 132 8.08 -17.36 -42.24
CA TRP A 132 9.46 -17.51 -42.73
C TRP A 132 9.59 -18.13 -44.14
N ARG A 133 8.50 -18.69 -44.69
CA ARG A 133 8.40 -19.20 -46.05
C ARG A 133 8.38 -18.11 -47.12
N GLU A 134 8.15 -16.85 -46.74
CA GLU A 134 8.14 -15.72 -47.67
C GLU A 134 9.54 -15.11 -47.92
N SER A 135 10.60 -15.56 -47.23
CA SER A 135 11.94 -14.95 -47.32
C SER A 135 12.95 -15.69 -48.23
N THR A 136 12.52 -16.66 -49.05
CA THR A 136 13.41 -17.46 -49.91
C THR A 136 13.02 -17.45 -51.40
N GLY A 137 12.38 -16.39 -51.88
CA GLY A 137 12.08 -16.18 -53.31
C GLY A 137 13.10 -15.28 -53.99
#